data_AF-A0AA90TYT7-F1
#
_entry.id   AF-A0AA90TYT7-F1
#
_cell.length_a   1.000
_cell.length_b   1.000
_cell.length_c   1.000
_cell.angle_alpha   90.00
_cell.angle_beta   90.00
_cell.angle_gamma   90.00
#
_symmetry.space_group_name_H-M   'P 1'
#
loop_
_entity.id
_entity.type
_entity.pdbx_description
1 polymer ?
#
loop_
_entity_poly.entity_id
_entity_poly.type
_entity_poly.pdbx_seq_one_letter_code
_entity_poly.pdbx_strand_id
1 'polypeptide(L)'
;MTFEALENPGPLADGGAGIKAAQALTTLGIDALLTGNMGPNALSVLNAAGIKVFTGINGAVEETVSQYRQGQLDLIEDATTSAHTGSRPELPGPK
;
A
#
# COMPACT_ATOMS: atom_id res chain seq x y z
N MET A 1 -19.11 -14.96 5.84
CA MET A 1 -18.09 -13.98 5.44
C MET A 1 -16.77 -14.58 5.91
N THR A 2 -16.00 -15.16 4.99
CA THR A 2 -14.71 -15.78 5.33
C THR A 2 -13.66 -14.68 5.32
N PHE A 3 -12.89 -14.55 6.39
CA PHE A 3 -11.76 -13.63 6.46
C PHE A 3 -10.50 -14.44 6.72
N GLU A 4 -9.40 -14.02 6.13
CA GLU A 4 -8.08 -14.56 6.40
C GLU A 4 -7.20 -13.42 6.89
N ALA A 5 -6.56 -13.61 8.05
CA ALA A 5 -5.62 -12.66 8.59
C ALA A 5 -4.21 -13.17 8.26
N LEU A 6 -3.50 -12.41 7.42
CA LEU A 6 -2.11 -12.66 7.08
C LEU A 6 -1.23 -11.62 7.76
N GLU A 7 -0.17 -12.08 8.41
CA GLU A 7 0.84 -11.17 8.95
C GLU A 7 1.54 -10.44 7.79
N ASN A 8 1.72 -9.13 7.95
CA ASN A 8 2.40 -8.32 6.94
C ASN A 8 3.90 -8.71 6.93
N PRO A 9 4.45 -9.23 5.82
CA PRO A 9 5.88 -9.54 5.73
C PRO A 9 6.74 -8.27 5.56
N GLY A 10 6.12 -7.10 5.37
CA GLY A 10 6.76 -5.80 5.13
C GLY A 10 7.69 -5.31 6.25
N PRO A 11 7.28 -5.30 7.55
CA PRO A 11 8.14 -4.84 8.65
C PRO A 11 9.41 -5.68 8.82
N LEU A 12 9.42 -6.91 8.33
CA LEU A 12 10.56 -7.83 8.35
C LEU A 12 11.53 -7.60 7.17
N ALA A 13 11.21 -6.69 6.24
CA ALA A 13 12.08 -6.38 5.11
C ALA A 13 13.01 -5.20 5.44
N ASP A 14 14.33 -5.44 5.37
CA ASP A 14 15.40 -4.42 5.53
C ASP A 14 15.27 -3.20 4.58
N GLY A 15 14.42 -3.30 3.56
CA GLY A 15 14.05 -2.21 2.67
C GLY A 15 12.95 -2.64 1.71
N GLY A 16 12.13 -1.69 1.23
CA GLY A 16 11.09 -1.98 0.24
C GLY A 16 9.89 -2.77 0.79
N ALA A 17 9.60 -2.65 2.08
CA ALA A 17 8.46 -3.27 2.77
C ALA A 17 7.14 -3.18 1.98
N GLY A 18 6.85 -2.00 1.41
CA GLY A 18 5.64 -1.79 0.60
C GLY A 18 5.60 -2.58 -0.70
N ILE A 19 6.75 -2.78 -1.37
CA ILE A 19 6.82 -3.58 -2.61
C ILE A 19 6.59 -5.06 -2.30
N LYS A 20 7.22 -5.59 -1.25
CA LYS A 20 7.02 -7.00 -0.86
C LYS A 20 5.57 -7.27 -0.45
N ALA A 21 4.96 -6.36 0.31
CA ALA A 21 3.55 -6.45 0.65
C ALA A 21 2.66 -6.44 -0.61
N ALA A 22 2.91 -5.52 -1.54
CA ALA A 22 2.20 -5.49 -2.83
C ALA A 22 2.35 -6.80 -3.60
N GLN A 23 3.56 -7.35 -3.74
CA GLN A 23 3.81 -8.61 -4.43
C GLN A 23 3.12 -9.82 -3.78
N ALA A 24 3.05 -9.85 -2.45
CA ALA A 24 2.31 -10.88 -1.74
C ALA A 24 0.80 -10.81 -2.08
N LEU A 25 0.24 -9.60 -2.10
CA LEU A 25 -1.15 -9.36 -2.47
C LEU A 25 -1.46 -9.71 -3.93
N THR A 26 -0.55 -9.42 -4.86
CA THR A 26 -0.70 -9.84 -6.26
C THR A 26 -0.68 -11.36 -6.40
N THR A 27 0.13 -12.06 -5.59
CA THR A 27 0.20 -13.53 -5.58
C THR A 27 -1.08 -14.15 -5.02
N LEU A 28 -1.72 -13.48 -4.06
CA LEU A 28 -3.01 -13.88 -3.51
C LEU A 28 -4.18 -13.68 -4.50
N GLY A 29 -3.99 -12.89 -5.55
CA GLY A 29 -5.00 -12.67 -6.59
C GLY A 29 -6.18 -11.84 -6.11
N ILE A 30 -5.95 -10.81 -5.30
CA ILE A 30 -7.01 -9.92 -4.83
C ILE A 30 -7.45 -8.93 -5.92
N ASP A 31 -8.72 -8.55 -5.94
CA ASP A 31 -9.25 -7.55 -6.90
C ASP A 31 -9.05 -6.09 -6.42
N ALA A 32 -9.13 -5.88 -5.10
CA ALA A 32 -9.08 -4.55 -4.50
C ALA A 32 -8.29 -4.56 -3.18
N LEU A 33 -7.48 -3.53 -2.97
CA LEU A 33 -6.71 -3.27 -1.77
C LEU A 33 -7.24 -2.02 -1.06
N LEU A 34 -7.59 -2.18 0.21
CA LEU A 34 -8.00 -1.11 1.10
C LEU A 34 -6.82 -0.77 2.01
N THR A 35 -6.31 0.46 1.96
CA THR A 35 -5.11 0.84 2.71
C THR A 35 -5.10 2.30 3.15
N GLY A 36 -4.41 2.64 4.24
CA GLY A 36 -4.36 4.04 4.68
C GLY A 36 -3.49 4.89 3.77
N ASN A 37 -2.25 4.44 3.51
CA ASN A 37 -1.25 5.20 2.80
C ASN A 37 -0.44 4.29 1.85
N MET A 38 -0.18 4.77 0.64
CA MET A 38 0.51 4.03 -0.41
C MET A 38 1.65 4.82 -1.03
N GLY A 39 2.80 4.16 -1.12
CA GLY A 39 3.97 4.67 -1.82
C GLY A 39 3.96 4.32 -3.32
N PRO A 40 4.66 5.10 -4.15
CA PRO A 40 4.62 4.95 -5.61
C PRO A 40 5.15 3.62 -6.11
N ASN A 41 6.13 3.04 -5.41
CA ASN A 41 6.68 1.75 -5.79
C ASN A 41 5.68 0.59 -5.57
N ALA A 42 4.93 0.62 -4.46
CA ALA A 42 3.93 -0.40 -4.16
C ALA A 42 2.74 -0.28 -5.11
N LEU A 43 2.27 0.96 -5.33
CA LEU A 43 1.17 1.24 -6.25
C LEU A 43 1.50 0.78 -7.68
N SER A 44 2.73 1.02 -8.16
CA SER A 44 3.16 0.58 -9.49
C SER A 44 3.03 -0.94 -9.68
N VAL A 45 3.36 -1.73 -8.65
CA VAL A 45 3.22 -3.21 -8.68
C VAL A 45 1.76 -3.62 -8.67
N LEU A 46 0.93 -3.00 -7.82
CA LEU A 46 -0.50 -3.30 -7.74
C LEU A 46 -1.23 -2.94 -9.03
N ASN A 47 -0.91 -1.78 -9.61
CA ASN A 47 -1.49 -1.32 -10.87
C ASN A 47 -1.07 -2.22 -12.05
N ALA A 48 0.19 -2.66 -12.10
CA ALA A 48 0.64 -3.63 -13.08
C ALA A 48 -0.07 -5.00 -12.98
N ALA A 49 -0.55 -5.36 -11.78
CA ALA A 49 -1.38 -6.55 -11.56
C ALA A 49 -2.89 -6.31 -11.77
N GLY A 50 -3.31 -5.08 -12.08
CA GLY A 50 -4.72 -4.72 -12.26
C GLY A 50 -5.52 -4.60 -10.96
N ILE A 51 -4.83 -4.46 -9.82
CA ILE A 51 -5.45 -4.39 -8.49
C ILE A 51 -5.85 -2.95 -8.20
N LYS A 52 -7.12 -2.76 -7.82
CA LYS A 52 -7.66 -1.44 -7.47
C LYS A 52 -7.23 -1.04 -6.07
N VAL A 53 -6.63 0.13 -5.91
CA VAL A 53 -6.13 0.59 -4.61
C VAL A 53 -7.00 1.73 -4.10
N PHE A 54 -7.56 1.55 -2.91
CA PHE A 54 -8.41 2.52 -2.23
C PHE A 54 -7.70 3.07 -1.01
N THR A 55 -7.66 4.40 -0.87
CA THR A 55 -7.02 5.06 0.27
C THR A 55 -7.98 5.83 1.16
N GLY A 56 -7.45 6.42 2.24
CA GLY A 56 -8.23 7.22 3.18
C GLY A 56 -8.77 6.43 4.37
N ILE A 57 -8.51 5.12 4.46
CA ILE A 57 -8.97 4.33 5.60
C ILE A 57 -8.11 4.58 6.84
N ASN A 58 -8.81 4.91 7.92
CA ASN A 58 -8.25 5.11 9.25
C ASN A 58 -9.23 4.51 10.26
N GLY A 59 -8.74 3.76 11.24
CA GLY A 59 -9.58 3.17 12.29
C GLY A 59 -9.90 1.69 12.10
N ALA A 60 -11.13 1.30 12.39
CA ALA A 60 -11.54 -0.11 12.47
C ALA A 60 -11.75 -0.75 11.08
N VAL A 61 -11.39 -2.03 10.97
CA VAL A 61 -11.58 -2.84 9.74
C VAL A 61 -13.06 -2.90 9.34
N GLU A 62 -13.96 -3.02 10.32
CA GLU A 62 -15.40 -3.07 10.06
C GLU A 62 -15.91 -1.78 9.40
N GLU A 63 -15.44 -0.63 9.87
CA GLU A 63 -15.82 0.68 9.33
C GLU A 63 -15.28 0.86 7.90
N THR A 64 -14.03 0.47 7.68
CA THR A 64 -13.40 0.45 6.35
C THR A 64 -14.19 -0.38 5.34
N VAL A 65 -14.58 -1.61 5.72
CA VAL A 65 -15.38 -2.48 4.85
C VAL A 65 -16.75 -1.86 4.58
N SER A 66 -17.36 -1.21 5.57
CA SER A 66 -18.64 -0.51 5.40
C SER A 66 -18.51 0.66 4.42
N GLN A 67 -17.49 1.51 4.55
CA GLN A 67 -17.21 2.62 3.63
C GLN A 67 -16.97 2.14 2.20
N TYR A 68 -16.21 1.06 2.02
CA TYR A 68 -16.01 0.43 0.72
C TYR A 68 -17.34 -0.01 0.08
N ARG A 69 -18.20 -0.68 0.85
CA ARG A 69 -19.52 -1.14 0.37
C ARG A 69 -20.46 0.02 0.04
N GLN A 70 -20.27 1.17 0.70
CA GLN A 70 -21.01 2.41 0.44
C GLN A 70 -20.42 3.23 -0.72
N GLY A 71 -19.26 2.84 -1.26
CA GLY A 71 -18.56 3.60 -2.30
C GLY A 71 -18.00 4.94 -1.81
N GLN A 72 -17.70 5.05 -0.51
CA GLN A 72 -17.17 6.27 0.11
C GLN A 72 -15.63 6.36 0.05
N LEU A 73 -14.97 5.33 -0.49
CA LEU A 73 -13.52 5.30 -0.60
C LEU A 73 -13.07 5.75 -1.98
N ASP A 74 -12.05 6.60 -1.99
CA ASP A 74 -11.44 7.07 -3.22
C ASP A 74 -10.46 6.03 -3.76
N LEU A 75 -10.72 5.61 -5.00
CA LEU A 75 -9.74 4.90 -5.80
C LEU A 75 -8.61 5.86 -6.11
N ILE A 76 -7.40 5.47 -5.76
CA ILE A 76 -6.21 6.20 -6.16
C ILE A 76 -5.62 5.59 -7.43
N GLU A 77 -5.33 6.45 -8.40
CA GLU A 77 -4.52 6.11 -9.56
C GLU A 77 -3.03 6.42 -9.32
N ASP A 78 -2.76 7.32 -8.38
CA ASP A 78 -1.44 7.83 -8.01
C ASP A 78 -1.13 7.67 -6.52
N ALA A 79 0.16 7.67 -6.18
CA ALA A 79 0.63 7.40 -4.83
C ALA A 79 0.30 8.54 -3.85
N THR A 80 -0.19 8.21 -2.65
CA THR A 80 -0.53 9.21 -1.63
C THR A 80 0.69 9.74 -0.87
N THR A 81 1.83 9.05 -0.95
CA THR A 81 3.07 9.49 -0.30
C THR A 81 4.13 9.83 -1.33
N SER A 82 4.89 10.90 -1.08
CA SER A 82 6.14 11.15 -1.82
C SER A 82 7.12 10.00 -1.61
N ALA A 83 7.84 9.63 -2.68
CA ALA A 83 8.91 8.64 -2.61
C ALA A 83 10.05 9.15 -1.72
N HIS A 84 9.99 8.87 -0.43
CA HIS A 84 11.16 8.97 0.44
C HIS A 84 12.01 7.72 0.22
N THR A 85 12.72 7.71 -0.91
CA THR A 85 13.95 6.91 -1.04
C THR A 85 14.84 7.33 0.11
N GLY A 86 15.17 6.41 1.02
CA GLY A 86 15.94 6.70 2.23
C GLY A 86 17.02 7.74 1.96
N SER A 87 16.85 8.93 2.52
CA SER A 87 17.81 10.01 2.40
C SER A 87 19.09 9.54 3.06
N ARG A 88 19.98 8.97 2.26
CA ARG A 88 21.42 8.97 2.49
C ARG A 88 21.76 10.39 2.95
N PRO A 89 22.35 10.59 4.15
CA PRO A 89 22.77 11.92 4.54
C PRO A 89 23.76 12.40 3.48
N GLU A 90 23.31 13.37 2.73
CA GLU A 90 24.06 14.23 1.85
C GLU A 90 25.32 14.69 2.58
N LEU A 91 26.46 14.08 2.22
CA LEU A 91 27.77 14.54 2.65
C LEU A 91 27.96 15.97 2.13
N PRO A 92 28.32 16.95 2.97
CA PRO A 92 28.60 18.29 2.50
C PRO A 92 29.79 18.23 1.53
N GLY A 93 29.59 18.76 0.32
CA GLY A 93 30.61 18.77 -0.73
C GLY A 93 31.89 19.49 -0.31
N PRO A 94 33.05 19.12 -0.87
CA PRO A 94 34.31 19.76 -0.52
C PRO A 94 34.33 21.19 -1.05
N LYS A 95 34.66 22.15 -0.18
CA LYS A 95 35.18 23.47 -0.56
C LYS A 95 36.69 23.41 -0.67
#